data_AF-A0A2N2SSC7-F1
#
_entry.id   AF-A0A2N2SSC7-F1
#
_cell.length_a   1.000
_cell.length_b   1.000
_cell.length_c   1.000
_cell.angle_alpha   90.00
_cell.angle_beta   90.00
_cell.angle_gamma   90.00
#
_symmetry.space_group_name_H-M   'P 1'
#
loop_
_entity.id
_entity.type
_entity.pdbx_description
1 polymer ?
#
loop_
_entity_poly.entity_id
_entity_poly.type
_entity_poly.pdbx_seq_one_letter_code
_entity_poly.pdbx_strand_id
1 'polypeptide(L)'
;MIFAGYWLSGASVWWLWFVNLGFVLNWFGDSLDGTLARYRRIERPKFGFYIDHTVDAVAEFLTIIGIGMSPFLRLDIAAFALIGYLLVSVHVYVRTCVDGVFKISYGTMGPTEMRVIIMLVNTAIFFAPGFFLAEVTPGMRPFDYIGVALAVGLGAAFLIASTKQALVLAKEGK
;
A
#
# COMPACT_ATOMS: atom_id res chain seq x y z
N MET A 1 9.45 8.72 8.20
CA MET A 1 9.45 7.95 9.47
C MET A 1 9.30 6.46 9.20
N ILE A 2 8.22 6.03 8.55
CA ILE A 2 7.95 4.62 8.23
C ILE A 2 9.13 3.95 7.50
N PHE A 3 9.54 4.47 6.34
CA PHE A 3 10.71 3.96 5.59
C PHE A 3 11.97 3.84 6.45
N ALA A 4 12.35 4.94 7.13
CA ALA A 4 13.55 4.99 7.95
C ALA A 4 13.48 3.99 9.13
N GLY A 5 12.31 3.84 9.76
CA GLY A 5 12.10 2.88 10.83
C GLY A 5 12.25 1.44 10.36
N TYR A 6 11.70 1.10 9.19
CA TYR A 6 11.91 -0.24 8.62
C TYR A 6 13.36 -0.49 8.22
N TRP A 7 14.04 0.50 7.61
CA TRP A 7 15.47 0.41 7.32
C TRP A 7 16.29 0.14 8.58
N LEU A 8 16.04 0.91 9.63
CA LEU A 8 16.76 0.79 10.91
C LEU A 8 16.37 -0.45 11.72
N SER A 9 15.25 -1.11 11.39
CA SER A 9 14.81 -2.34 12.06
C SER A 9 15.80 -3.50 11.91
N GLY A 10 16.68 -3.46 10.90
CA GLY A 10 17.81 -4.38 10.78
C GLY A 10 18.86 -4.23 11.88
N ALA A 11 18.99 -3.04 12.48
CA ALA A 11 19.88 -2.81 13.62
C ALA A 11 19.21 -3.17 14.96
N SER A 12 17.89 -2.96 15.08
CA SER A 12 17.15 -3.26 16.30
C SER A 12 15.65 -3.33 16.02
N VAL A 13 14.97 -4.37 16.53
CA VAL A 13 13.52 -4.54 16.38
C VAL A 13 12.71 -3.41 17.03
N TRP A 14 13.31 -2.66 17.97
CA TRP A 14 12.68 -1.50 18.62
C TRP A 14 12.28 -0.40 17.64
N TRP A 15 12.93 -0.29 16.48
CA TRP A 15 12.56 0.67 15.45
C TRP A 15 11.15 0.42 14.86
N LEU A 16 10.56 -0.76 15.05
CA LEU A 16 9.17 -1.03 14.66
C LEU A 16 8.15 -0.18 15.45
N TRP A 17 8.48 0.26 16.67
CA TRP A 17 7.65 1.23 17.40
C TRP A 17 7.70 2.62 16.75
N PHE A 18 8.85 3.00 16.21
CA PHE A 18 9.00 4.24 15.44
C PHE A 18 8.23 4.17 14.11
N VAL A 19 8.18 2.99 13.49
CA VAL A 19 7.31 2.72 12.33
C VAL A 19 5.84 2.89 12.69
N ASN A 20 5.38 2.27 13.79
CA ASN A 20 3.99 2.37 14.25
C ASN A 20 3.60 3.82 14.55
N LEU A 21 4.47 4.59 15.21
CA LEU A 21 4.26 6.03 15.40
C LEU A 21 4.14 6.76 14.05
N GLY A 22 4.96 6.39 13.06
CA GLY A 22 4.87 6.91 11.70
C GLY A 22 3.51 6.64 11.05
N PHE A 23 2.95 5.43 11.21
CA PHE A 23 1.61 5.10 10.71
C PHE A 23 0.50 5.90 11.41
N VAL A 24 0.59 6.09 12.73
CA VAL A 24 -0.38 6.92 13.47
C VAL A 24 -0.35 8.37 12.96
N LEU A 25 0.84 8.94 12.77
CA LEU A 25 0.98 10.30 12.25
C LEU A 25 0.51 10.43 10.80
N ASN A 26 0.82 9.45 9.95
CA ASN A 26 0.35 9.42 8.57
C ASN A 26 -1.18 9.35 8.50
N TRP A 27 -1.78 8.42 9.25
CA TRP A 27 -3.24 8.28 9.35
C TRP A 27 -3.91 9.55 9.90
N PHE A 28 -3.30 10.19 10.90
CA PHE A 28 -3.83 11.43 11.48
C PHE A 28 -3.85 12.57 10.45
N GLY A 29 -2.78 12.72 9.67
CA GLY A 29 -2.71 13.72 8.60
C GLY A 29 -3.76 13.48 7.52
N ASP A 30 -3.81 12.25 7.01
CA ASP A 30 -4.74 11.77 5.97
C ASP A 30 -6.22 11.87 6.39
N SER A 31 -6.54 11.62 7.66
CA SER A 31 -7.92 11.74 8.15
C SER A 31 -8.36 13.20 8.39
N LEU A 32 -7.39 14.09 8.65
CA LEU A 32 -7.64 15.48 9.03
C LEU A 32 -7.76 16.40 7.83
N ASP A 33 -7.03 16.19 6.74
CA ASP A 33 -6.87 17.16 5.66
C ASP A 33 -8.20 17.54 4.97
N GLY A 34 -9.00 16.56 4.55
CA GLY A 34 -10.29 16.76 3.92
C GLY A 34 -11.34 17.26 4.91
N THR A 35 -11.27 16.80 6.17
CA THR A 35 -12.17 17.26 7.23
C THR A 35 -11.93 18.74 7.55
N LEU A 36 -10.66 19.15 7.66
CA LEU A 36 -10.26 20.52 7.91
C LEU A 36 -10.58 21.43 6.72
N ALA A 37 -10.39 20.95 5.49
CA ALA A 37 -10.74 21.69 4.27
C ALA A 37 -12.25 21.99 4.19
N ARG A 38 -13.10 21.00 4.50
CA ARG A 38 -14.56 21.18 4.59
C ARG A 38 -14.97 22.12 5.72
N TYR A 39 -14.39 21.95 6.91
CA TYR A 39 -14.64 22.81 8.06
C TYR A 39 -14.30 24.28 7.75
N ARG A 40 -13.19 24.52 7.07
CA ARG A 40 -12.74 25.86 6.66
C ARG A 40 -13.40 26.39 5.39
N ARG A 41 -14.24 25.62 4.71
CA ARG A 41 -14.89 25.99 3.43
C ARG A 41 -13.91 26.40 2.33
N ILE A 42 -12.72 25.81 2.31
CA ILE A 42 -11.66 26.08 1.32
C ILE A 42 -11.37 24.85 0.44
N GLU A 43 -12.38 24.05 0.18
CA GLU A 43 -12.27 22.83 -0.60
C GLU A 43 -11.76 23.13 -2.01
N ARG A 44 -10.74 22.39 -2.44
CA ARG A 44 -10.19 22.48 -3.81
C ARG A 44 -10.28 21.10 -4.45
N PRO A 45 -11.43 20.69 -5.01
CA PRO A 45 -11.66 19.29 -5.39
C PRO A 45 -10.61 18.72 -6.34
N LYS A 46 -10.22 19.48 -7.38
CA LYS A 46 -9.21 19.03 -8.35
C LYS A 46 -7.79 19.00 -7.76
N PHE A 47 -7.42 20.05 -7.03
CA PHE A 47 -6.08 20.17 -6.44
C PHE A 47 -5.88 19.18 -5.29
N GLY A 48 -6.87 19.07 -4.40
CA GLY A 48 -6.90 18.12 -3.30
C GLY A 48 -6.77 16.70 -3.83
N PHE A 49 -7.64 16.31 -4.77
CA PHE A 49 -7.56 14.99 -5.41
C PHE A 49 -6.17 14.69 -6.00
N TYR A 50 -5.57 15.64 -6.73
CA TYR A 50 -4.25 15.45 -7.32
C TYR A 50 -3.15 15.25 -6.27
N ILE A 51 -3.11 16.12 -5.25
CA ILE A 51 -2.08 16.05 -4.21
C ILE A 51 -2.25 14.78 -3.37
N ASP A 52 -3.47 14.45 -2.97
CA ASP A 52 -3.84 13.26 -2.21
C ASP A 52 -3.28 11.98 -2.87
N HIS A 53 -3.68 11.73 -4.12
CA HIS A 53 -3.25 10.53 -4.85
C HIS A 53 -1.76 10.51 -5.20
N THR A 54 -1.15 11.68 -5.43
CA THR A 54 0.29 11.77 -5.73
C THR A 54 1.13 11.50 -4.47
N VAL A 55 0.72 12.05 -3.34
CA VAL A 55 1.40 11.85 -2.05
C VAL A 55 1.21 10.41 -1.59
N ASP A 56 0.03 9.83 -1.77
CA ASP A 56 -0.25 8.42 -1.46
C ASP A 56 0.64 7.48 -2.25
N ALA A 57 0.81 7.69 -3.56
CA ALA A 57 1.70 6.88 -4.38
C ALA A 57 3.15 6.91 -3.87
N VAL A 58 3.63 8.08 -3.42
CA VAL A 58 4.97 8.23 -2.82
C VAL A 58 5.03 7.56 -1.44
N ALA A 59 4.01 7.75 -0.60
CA ALA A 59 3.94 7.16 0.72
C ALA A 59 3.94 5.63 0.65
N GLU A 60 3.23 5.07 -0.31
CA GLU A 60 3.14 3.64 -0.56
C GLU A 60 4.45 3.06 -1.09
N PHE A 61 5.07 3.74 -2.07
CA PHE A 61 6.42 3.40 -2.52
C PHE A 61 7.41 3.35 -1.34
N LEU A 62 7.47 4.41 -0.53
CA LEU A 62 8.36 4.48 0.62
C LEU A 62 8.03 3.44 1.70
N THR A 63 6.75 3.11 1.89
CA THR A 63 6.33 2.11 2.87
C THR A 63 6.72 0.70 2.43
N ILE A 64 6.36 0.29 1.21
CA ILE A 64 6.60 -1.08 0.73
C ILE A 64 8.10 -1.32 0.53
N ILE A 65 8.84 -0.37 -0.06
CA ILE A 65 10.30 -0.48 -0.16
C ILE A 65 10.93 -0.46 1.23
N GLY A 66 10.41 0.35 2.16
CA GLY A 66 10.84 0.31 3.56
C GLY A 66 10.75 -1.10 4.14
N ILE A 67 9.58 -1.74 4.00
CA ILE A 67 9.37 -3.14 4.44
C ILE A 67 10.36 -4.09 3.74
N GLY A 68 10.61 -3.93 2.44
CA GLY A 68 11.58 -4.74 1.70
C GLY A 68 13.05 -4.52 2.08
N MET A 69 13.38 -3.35 2.65
CA MET A 69 14.71 -3.07 3.24
C MET A 69 14.84 -3.57 4.68
N SER A 70 13.74 -4.01 5.30
CA SER A 70 13.75 -4.64 6.62
C SER A 70 14.24 -6.10 6.51
N PRO A 71 14.67 -6.72 7.62
CA PRO A 71 15.08 -8.13 7.61
C PRO A 71 13.91 -9.10 7.45
N PHE A 72 12.66 -8.62 7.45
CA PHE A 72 11.46 -9.45 7.53
C PHE A 72 10.87 -9.87 6.18
N LEU A 73 11.08 -9.08 5.13
CA LEU A 73 10.57 -9.34 3.77
C LEU A 73 11.68 -9.05 2.76
N ARG A 74 11.86 -9.93 1.78
CA ARG A 74 12.86 -9.68 0.73
C ARG A 74 12.47 -8.51 -0.17
N LEU A 75 13.46 -7.70 -0.54
CA LEU A 75 13.27 -6.52 -1.37
C LEU A 75 12.70 -6.84 -2.76
N ASP A 76 13.12 -7.94 -3.37
CA ASP A 76 12.62 -8.37 -4.68
C ASP A 76 11.12 -8.67 -4.64
N ILE A 77 10.66 -9.42 -3.63
CA ILE A 77 9.25 -9.73 -3.42
C ILE A 77 8.45 -8.46 -3.10
N ALA A 78 8.98 -7.60 -2.22
CA ALA A 78 8.35 -6.31 -1.90
C ALA A 78 8.19 -5.43 -3.16
N ALA A 79 9.22 -5.38 -4.01
CA ALA A 79 9.19 -4.63 -5.25
C ALA A 79 8.14 -5.18 -6.23
N PHE A 80 8.03 -6.51 -6.37
CA PHE A 80 6.97 -7.11 -7.19
C PHE A 80 5.56 -6.82 -6.67
N ALA A 81 5.37 -6.84 -5.34
CA ALA A 81 4.09 -6.46 -4.74
C ALA A 81 3.75 -4.99 -5.01
N LEU A 82 4.74 -4.08 -4.86
CA LEU A 82 4.59 -2.67 -5.18
C LEU A 82 4.27 -2.43 -6.66
N ILE A 83 4.96 -3.12 -7.58
CA ILE A 83 4.66 -3.04 -9.02
C ILE A 83 3.23 -3.49 -9.30
N GLY A 84 2.81 -4.61 -8.71
CA GLY A 84 1.43 -5.11 -8.83
C GLY A 84 0.41 -4.08 -8.35
N TYR A 85 0.68 -3.43 -7.21
CA TYR A 85 -0.16 -2.36 -6.69
C TYR A 85 -0.22 -1.16 -7.64
N LEU A 86 0.94 -0.67 -8.11
CA LEU A 86 1.00 0.46 -9.04
C LEU A 86 0.29 0.17 -10.36
N LEU A 87 0.33 -1.06 -10.87
CA LEU A 87 -0.44 -1.47 -12.05
C LEU A 87 -1.95 -1.34 -11.80
N VAL A 88 -2.43 -1.79 -10.63
CA VAL A 88 -3.84 -1.63 -10.24
C VAL A 88 -4.21 -0.15 -10.12
N SER A 89 -3.37 0.67 -9.49
CA SER A 89 -3.61 2.12 -9.36
C SER A 89 -3.64 2.82 -10.73
N VAL A 90 -2.70 2.51 -11.62
CA VAL A 90 -2.70 3.00 -13.01
C VAL A 90 -3.99 2.59 -13.72
N HIS A 91 -4.46 1.35 -13.56
CA HIS A 91 -5.73 0.93 -14.15
C HIS A 91 -6.91 1.77 -13.65
N VAL A 92 -6.98 2.06 -12.34
CA VAL A 92 -8.02 2.91 -11.75
C VAL A 92 -7.96 4.32 -12.32
N TYR A 93 -6.77 4.91 -12.46
CA TYR A 93 -6.59 6.24 -13.03
C TYR A 93 -6.98 6.31 -14.51
N VAL A 94 -6.50 5.37 -15.32
CA VAL A 94 -6.86 5.27 -16.75
C VAL A 94 -8.36 5.13 -16.90
N ARG A 95 -8.98 4.24 -16.11
CA ARG A 95 -10.43 4.05 -16.12
C ARG A 95 -11.18 5.31 -15.74
N THR A 96 -10.69 6.07 -14.76
CA THR A 96 -11.30 7.34 -14.36
C THR A 96 -11.29 8.35 -15.50
N CYS A 97 -10.21 8.42 -16.28
CA CYS A 97 -10.11 9.28 -17.46
C CYS A 97 -11.06 8.83 -18.59
N VAL A 98 -11.23 7.52 -18.78
CA VAL A 98 -12.09 6.94 -19.84
C VAL A 98 -13.57 7.05 -19.49
N ASP A 99 -13.95 6.63 -18.28
CA ASP A 99 -15.34 6.55 -17.84
C ASP A 99 -15.87 7.91 -17.33
N GLY A 100 -14.99 8.88 -17.06
CA GLY A 100 -15.33 10.18 -16.48
C GLY A 100 -15.83 10.12 -15.03
N VAL A 101 -15.87 8.93 -14.44
CA VAL A 101 -16.34 8.67 -13.07
C VAL A 101 -15.22 8.01 -12.28
N PHE A 102 -14.74 8.68 -11.23
CA PHE A 102 -13.84 8.06 -10.27
C PHE A 102 -14.64 7.14 -9.35
N LYS A 103 -14.46 5.82 -9.48
CA LYS A 103 -15.05 4.84 -8.55
C LYS A 103 -14.06 4.58 -7.41
N ILE A 104 -14.44 5.05 -6.21
CA ILE A 104 -13.60 5.08 -5.01
C ILE A 104 -13.31 3.68 -4.43
N SER A 105 -14.11 2.64 -4.72
CA SER A 105 -13.79 1.28 -4.22
C SER A 105 -14.42 0.14 -5.02
N TYR A 106 -13.67 -0.95 -5.15
CA TYR A 106 -14.12 -2.28 -5.59
C TYR A 106 -14.00 -3.35 -4.47
N GLY A 107 -13.73 -2.96 -3.22
CA GLY A 107 -13.47 -3.90 -2.10
C GLY A 107 -13.94 -3.42 -0.73
N THR A 108 -13.89 -4.33 0.25
CA THR A 108 -14.41 -4.13 1.63
C THR A 108 -13.37 -3.61 2.64
N MET A 109 -12.07 -3.64 2.32
CA MET A 109 -11.01 -3.10 3.18
C MET A 109 -10.49 -1.77 2.63
N GLY A 110 -10.42 -0.75 3.48
CA GLY A 110 -9.86 0.54 3.15
C GLY A 110 -8.41 0.71 3.62
N PRO A 111 -7.82 1.90 3.38
CA PRO A 111 -6.46 2.23 3.79
C PRO A 111 -6.25 2.18 5.30
N THR A 112 -7.27 2.51 6.09
CA THR A 112 -7.17 2.56 7.56
C THR A 112 -7.04 1.16 8.15
N GLU A 113 -7.85 0.21 7.70
CA GLU A 113 -7.79 -1.19 8.12
C GLU A 113 -6.42 -1.79 7.78
N MET A 114 -5.87 -1.45 6.61
CA MET A 114 -4.55 -1.93 6.22
C MET A 114 -3.44 -1.39 7.12
N ARG A 115 -3.46 -0.09 7.44
CA ARG A 115 -2.49 0.50 8.39
C ARG A 115 -2.57 -0.17 9.76
N VAL A 116 -3.77 -0.44 10.27
CA VAL A 116 -3.96 -1.14 11.56
C VAL A 116 -3.39 -2.55 11.51
N ILE A 117 -3.67 -3.31 10.45
CA ILE A 117 -3.10 -4.66 10.27
C ILE A 117 -1.57 -4.61 10.28
N ILE A 118 -0.97 -3.66 9.55
CA ILE A 118 0.50 -3.51 9.53
C ILE A 118 1.05 -3.17 10.92
N MET A 119 0.39 -2.29 11.68
CA MET A 119 0.81 -1.96 13.05
C MET A 119 0.71 -3.16 14.00
N LEU A 120 -0.33 -3.98 13.87
CA LEU A 120 -0.47 -5.23 14.63
C LEU A 120 0.61 -6.25 14.26
N VAL A 121 0.92 -6.38 12.96
CA VAL A 121 2.01 -7.23 12.47
C VAL A 121 3.36 -6.77 13.02
N ASN A 122 3.67 -5.47 12.97
CA ASN A 122 4.89 -4.91 13.58
C ASN A 122 4.99 -5.24 15.08
N THR A 123 3.86 -5.18 15.78
CA THR A 123 3.78 -5.53 17.21
C THR A 123 4.04 -7.03 17.42
N ALA A 124 3.47 -7.90 16.59
CA ALA A 124 3.72 -9.34 16.66
C ALA A 124 5.20 -9.67 16.38
N ILE A 125 5.81 -9.01 15.38
CA ILE A 125 7.24 -9.15 15.08
C ILE A 125 8.10 -8.75 16.28
N PHE A 126 7.73 -7.68 16.97
CA PHE A 126 8.46 -7.21 18.15
C PHE A 126 8.50 -8.27 19.27
N PHE A 127 7.39 -8.97 19.52
CA PHE A 127 7.34 -10.01 20.56
C PHE A 127 7.92 -11.36 20.14
N ALA A 128 7.93 -11.67 18.84
CA ALA A 128 8.39 -12.96 18.33
C ALA A 128 9.35 -12.83 17.13
N PRO A 129 10.45 -12.04 17.23
CA PRO A 129 11.31 -11.77 16.07
C PRO A 129 11.96 -13.04 15.52
N GLY A 130 12.31 -14.00 16.39
CA GLY A 130 12.89 -15.28 15.97
C GLY A 130 11.96 -16.10 15.06
N PHE A 131 10.65 -16.05 15.30
CA PHE A 131 9.67 -16.74 14.45
C PHE A 131 9.60 -16.12 13.04
N PHE A 132 9.57 -14.79 12.95
CA PHE A 132 9.46 -14.08 11.67
C PHE A 132 10.76 -14.05 10.87
N LEU A 133 11.90 -14.22 11.55
CA LEU A 133 13.22 -14.30 10.90
C LEU A 133 13.62 -15.73 10.54
N ALA A 134 12.96 -16.75 11.10
CA ALA A 134 13.24 -18.14 10.79
C ALA A 134 12.91 -18.45 9.32
N GLU A 135 13.85 -19.07 8.62
CA GLU A 135 13.59 -19.59 7.28
C GLU A 135 12.66 -20.80 7.38
N VAL A 136 11.52 -20.71 6.70
CA VAL A 136 10.55 -21.83 6.60
C VAL A 136 11.01 -22.81 5.52
N THR A 137 11.56 -22.28 4.42
CA THR A 137 12.29 -23.02 3.40
C THR A 137 13.58 -22.25 3.07
N PRO A 138 14.63 -22.91 2.52
CA PRO A 138 15.90 -22.23 2.23
C PRO A 138 15.71 -20.91 1.48
N GLY A 139 16.08 -19.80 2.13
CA GLY A 139 15.98 -18.45 1.57
C GLY A 139 14.60 -17.79 1.55
N MET A 140 13.57 -18.39 2.19
CA MET A 140 12.21 -17.83 2.30
C MET A 140 11.74 -17.77 3.75
N ARG A 141 11.27 -16.59 4.15
CA ARG A 141 10.70 -16.28 5.47
C ARG A 141 9.16 -16.31 5.44
N PRO A 142 8.47 -16.33 6.59
CA PRO A 142 7.01 -16.36 6.62
C PRO A 142 6.33 -15.25 5.80
N PHE A 143 6.85 -14.02 5.87
CA PHE A 143 6.27 -12.91 5.10
C PHE A 143 6.57 -12.96 3.61
N ASP A 144 7.61 -13.66 3.17
CA ASP A 144 7.93 -13.79 1.74
C ASP A 144 6.78 -14.50 1.01
N TYR A 145 6.14 -15.49 1.63
CA TYR A 145 4.95 -16.15 1.05
C TYR A 145 3.76 -15.20 0.92
N ILE A 146 3.54 -14.35 1.93
CA ILE A 146 2.46 -13.36 1.89
C ILE A 146 2.75 -12.33 0.80
N GLY A 147 4.00 -11.86 0.69
CA GLY A 147 4.44 -10.93 -0.34
C GLY A 147 4.29 -11.50 -1.75
N VAL A 148 4.67 -12.77 -1.96
CA VAL A 148 4.49 -13.46 -3.26
C VAL A 148 3.01 -13.62 -3.58
N ALA A 149 2.19 -14.07 -2.63
CA ALA A 149 0.74 -14.20 -2.84
C ALA A 149 0.10 -12.86 -3.20
N LEU A 150 0.51 -11.78 -2.52
CA LEU A 150 0.05 -10.43 -2.80
C LEU A 150 0.48 -9.97 -4.20
N ALA A 151 1.74 -10.15 -4.56
CA ALA A 151 2.25 -9.76 -5.88
C ALA A 151 1.52 -10.50 -7.02
N VAL A 152 1.34 -11.82 -6.89
CA VAL A 152 0.59 -12.63 -7.86
C VAL A 152 -0.87 -12.20 -7.90
N GLY A 153 -1.50 -12.00 -6.74
CA GLY A 153 -2.90 -11.59 -6.62
C GLY A 153 -3.16 -10.23 -7.29
N LEU A 154 -2.32 -9.23 -7.02
CA LEU A 154 -2.42 -7.90 -7.63
C LEU A 154 -2.18 -7.93 -9.14
N GLY A 155 -1.18 -8.69 -9.59
CA GLY A 155 -0.92 -8.88 -11.02
C GLY A 155 -2.10 -9.53 -11.74
N ALA A 156 -2.66 -10.59 -11.17
CA ALA A 156 -3.86 -11.25 -11.70
C ALA A 156 -5.08 -10.31 -11.70
N ALA A 157 -5.29 -9.56 -10.61
CA ALA A 157 -6.37 -8.60 -10.49
C ALA A 157 -6.29 -7.53 -11.59
N PHE A 158 -5.09 -6.98 -11.84
CA PHE A 158 -4.86 -6.04 -12.92
C PHE A 158 -5.17 -6.63 -14.30
N LEU A 159 -4.66 -7.83 -14.61
CA LEU A 159 -4.91 -8.48 -15.91
C LEU A 159 -6.40 -8.76 -16.12
N ILE A 160 -7.10 -9.23 -15.10
CA ILE A 160 -8.54 -9.53 -15.19
C ILE A 160 -9.35 -8.23 -15.33
N ALA A 161 -9.05 -7.21 -14.52
CA ALA A 161 -9.78 -5.95 -14.51
C ALA A 161 -9.59 -5.17 -15.82
N SER A 162 -8.34 -5.05 -16.30
CA SER A 162 -8.02 -4.41 -17.58
C SER A 162 -8.68 -5.12 -18.77
N THR A 163 -8.61 -6.45 -18.82
CA THR A 163 -9.25 -7.25 -19.89
C THR A 163 -10.77 -7.08 -19.87
N LYS A 164 -11.40 -7.17 -18.70
CA LYS A 164 -12.86 -6.96 -18.57
C LYS A 164 -13.27 -5.57 -19.05
N GLN A 165 -12.54 -4.53 -18.66
CA GLN A 165 -12.83 -3.17 -19.09
C GLN A 165 -12.66 -3.01 -20.61
N ALA A 166 -11.59 -3.57 -21.19
CA ALA A 166 -11.38 -3.53 -22.64
C ALA A 166 -12.53 -4.19 -23.43
N LEU A 167 -13.03 -5.34 -22.94
CA LEU A 167 -14.16 -6.03 -23.56
C LEU A 167 -15.48 -5.23 -23.45
N VAL A 168 -15.68 -4.49 -22.36
CA VAL A 168 -16.84 -3.60 -22.21
C VAL A 168 -16.78 -2.47 -23.23
N LEU A 169 -15.65 -1.78 -23.32
CA LEU A 169 -15.46 -0.67 -24.27
C LEU A 169 -15.60 -1.13 -25.73
N ALA A 170 -15.03 -2.29 -26.07
CA ALA A 170 -15.17 -2.87 -27.40
C ALA A 170 -16.63 -3.16 -27.80
N LYS A 171 -17.48 -3.55 -26.83
CA LYS A 171 -18.92 -3.75 -27.05
C LYS A 171 -19.69 -2.43 -27.18
N GLU A 172 -19.23 -1.38 -26.51
CA GLU A 172 -19.82 -0.03 -26.61
C GLU A 172 -19.47 0.68 -27.92
N GLY A 173 -18.58 0.11 -28.74
CA GLY A 173 -18.14 0.70 -30.01
C GLY A 173 -17.28 1.96 -29.82
N LYS A 174 -16.62 2.09 -28.66
CA LYS A 174 -15.72 3.19 -28.30
C LYS A 174 -14.27 2.73 -28.28
#